data_AF-A0A838W886-F1
#
_entry.id   AF-A0A838W886-F1
#
_cell.length_a   1.000
_cell.length_b   1.000
_cell.length_c   1.000
_cell.angle_alpha   90.00
_cell.angle_beta   90.00
_cell.angle_gamma   90.00
#
_symmetry.space_group_name_H-M   'P 1'
#
loop_
_entity.id
_entity.type
_entity.pdbx_description
1 polymer ?
#
loop_
_entity_poly.entity_id
_entity_poly.type
_entity_poly.pdbx_seq_one_letter_code
_entity_poly.pdbx_strand_id
1 'polypeptide(L)' 'MVETKKIKINLELEVDIPEDIVKDKSRYDNVKEGIVKSISKGLYEQGIGYRITNSRFEQ' A
#
# COMPACT_ATOMS: atom_id res chain seq x y z
N MET A 1 3.32 -27.08 11.09
CA MET A 1 3.62 -25.64 10.90
C MET A 1 4.39 -25.52 9.60
N VAL A 2 4.06 -24.56 8.74
CA VAL A 2 4.78 -24.35 7.47
C VAL A 2 6.03 -23.53 7.75
N GLU A 3 7.16 -23.90 7.17
CA GLU A 3 8.40 -23.11 7.27
C GLU A 3 8.25 -21.81 6.49
N THR A 4 8.56 -20.68 7.12
CA THR A 4 8.45 -19.34 6.50
C THR A 4 9.79 -18.62 6.54
N LYS A 5 10.14 -17.93 5.46
CA LYS A 5 11.29 -17.03 5.40
C LYS A 5 10.80 -15.59 5.37
N LYS A 6 11.25 -14.76 6.31
CA LYS A 6 10.96 -13.32 6.30
C LYS A 6 11.78 -12.63 5.21
N ILE A 7 11.11 -11.83 4.40
CA ILE A 7 11.72 -10.97 3.37
C ILE A 7 11.33 -9.52 3.69
N LYS A 8 12.24 -8.59 3.47
CA LYS A 8 11.97 -7.14 3.52
C LYS A 8 12.07 -6.59 2.10
N ILE A 9 11.11 -5.76 1.73
CA ILE A 9 11.05 -5.12 0.41
C ILE A 9 11.21 -3.62 0.62
N ASN A 10 12.06 -2.98 -0.17
CA ASN A 10 12.09 -1.53 -0.33
C ASN A 10 11.36 -1.21 -1.64
N LEU A 11 10.25 -0.50 -1.58
CA LEU A 11 9.36 -0.24 -2.71
C LEU A 11 9.19 1.27 -2.88
N GLU A 12 9.41 1.74 -4.10
CA GLU A 12 9.05 3.08 -4.54
C GLU A 12 7.89 2.94 -5.54
N LEU A 13 6.85 3.76 -5.37
CA LEU A 13 5.65 3.74 -6.19
C LEU A 13 5.26 5.17 -6.53
N GLU A 14 5.31 5.51 -7.81
CA GLU A 14 4.83 6.78 -8.34
C GLU A 14 3.39 6.61 -8.84
N VAL A 15 2.51 7.55 -8.48
CA VAL A 15 1.09 7.52 -8.85
C VAL A 15 0.63 8.93 -9.22
N ASP A 16 0.11 9.08 -10.43
CA ASP A 16 -0.55 10.32 -10.85
C ASP A 16 -1.95 10.41 -10.23
N ILE A 17 -2.11 11.28 -9.24
CA ILE A 17 -3.40 11.54 -8.61
C ILE A 17 -3.94 12.87 -9.13
N PRO A 18 -5.17 12.91 -9.69
CA PRO A 18 -5.81 14.14 -10.11
C PRO A 18 -5.82 15.22 -9.02
N GLU A 19 -5.50 16.45 -9.40
CA GLU A 19 -5.44 17.61 -8.49
C GLU A 19 -6.74 17.86 -7.72
N ASP A 20 -7.91 17.57 -8.30
CA ASP A 20 -9.20 17.69 -7.62
C ASP A 20 -9.34 16.69 -6.46
N ILE A 21 -8.74 15.51 -6.60
CA ILE A 21 -8.70 14.48 -5.56
C ILE A 21 -7.72 14.91 -4.46
N VAL A 22 -6.55 15.42 -4.81
CA VAL A 22 -5.55 15.89 -3.84
C VAL A 22 -6.11 17.02 -2.97
N LYS A 23 -6.90 17.92 -3.57
CA LYS A 23 -7.53 19.05 -2.88
C LYS A 23 -8.68 18.63 -1.95
N ASP A 24 -9.29 17.48 -2.19
CA ASP A 24 -10.31 16.91 -1.30
C ASP A 24 -9.65 15.91 -0.33
N LYS A 25 -9.48 16.35 0.92
CA LYS A 25 -8.83 15.55 1.96
C LYS A 25 -9.46 14.16 2.14
N SER A 26 -10.80 14.07 2.12
CA SER A 26 -11.47 12.78 2.33
C SER A 26 -11.22 11.83 1.16
N ARG A 27 -11.31 12.33 -0.08
CA ARG A 27 -11.02 11.53 -1.27
C ARG A 27 -9.55 11.13 -1.31
N TYR A 28 -8.65 12.04 -0.94
CA TYR A 28 -7.21 11.77 -0.90
C TYR A 28 -6.84 10.70 0.14
N ASP A 29 -7.41 10.77 1.35
CA ASP A 29 -7.21 9.76 2.39
C ASP A 29 -7.73 8.37 1.94
N ASN A 30 -8.90 8.34 1.27
CA ASN A 30 -9.44 7.11 0.68
C ASN A 30 -8.52 6.51 -0.39
N VAL A 31 -7.90 7.35 -1.23
CA VAL A 31 -6.93 6.90 -2.25
C VAL A 31 -5.69 6.29 -1.59
N LYS A 32 -5.13 6.96 -0.56
CA LYS A 32 -3.98 6.43 0.19
C LYS A 32 -4.27 5.06 0.80
N GLU A 33 -5.43 4.91 1.44
CA GLU A 33 -5.86 3.61 1.98
C GLU A 33 -6.06 2.57 0.87
N GLY A 34 -6.64 2.96 -0.26
CA GLY A 34 -6.83 2.12 -1.43
C GLY A 34 -5.51 1.59 -2.02
N ILE A 35 -4.47 2.43 -2.08
CA ILE A 35 -3.13 2.03 -2.55
C ILE A 35 -2.55 0.96 -1.62
N VAL A 36 -2.58 1.19 -0.31
CA VAL A 36 -2.08 0.24 0.70
C VAL A 36 -2.84 -1.10 0.63
N LYS A 37 -4.17 -1.05 0.51
CA LYS A 37 -5.01 -2.26 0.32
C LYS A 37 -4.67 -2.99 -0.98
N SER A 38 -4.44 -2.28 -2.07
CA SER A 38 -4.16 -2.88 -3.37
C SER A 38 -2.83 -3.63 -3.40
N ILE A 39 -1.78 -3.03 -2.85
CA ILE A 39 -0.45 -3.67 -2.72
C ILE A 39 -0.56 -4.96 -1.90
N SER A 40 -1.42 -4.93 -0.88
CA SER A 40 -1.52 -6.02 0.08
C SER A 40 -2.45 -7.16 -0.33
N LYS A 41 -3.44 -6.89 -1.20
CA LYS A 41 -4.38 -7.87 -1.73
C LYS A 41 -3.66 -9.03 -2.45
N GLY A 42 -2.68 -8.73 -3.31
CA GLY A 42 -1.93 -9.76 -4.04
C GLY A 42 -1.17 -10.71 -3.11
N LEU A 43 -0.60 -10.22 -2.01
CA LEU A 43 0.06 -11.05 -1.01
C LEU A 43 -0.93 -11.96 -0.29
N TYR A 44 -2.09 -11.41 0.11
CA TYR A 44 -3.14 -12.17 0.77
C TYR A 44 -3.69 -13.29 -0.11
N GLU A 45 -3.95 -13.03 -1.40
CA GLU A 45 -4.45 -14.02 -2.36
C GLU A 45 -3.49 -15.20 -2.58
N GLN A 46 -2.19 -15.00 -2.36
CA GLN A 46 -1.17 -16.06 -2.41
C GLN A 46 -0.97 -16.76 -1.05
N GLY A 47 -1.82 -16.47 -0.05
CA GLY A 47 -1.72 -17.03 1.30
C GLY A 47 -0.52 -16.51 2.10
N ILE A 48 0.07 -15.38 1.70
CA ILE A 48 1.26 -14.81 2.33
C ILE A 48 0.84 -13.85 3.43
N GLY A 49 1.28 -14.14 4.67
CA GLY A 49 1.19 -13.19 5.76
C GLY A 49 2.14 -12.02 5.55
N TYR A 50 1.65 -10.79 5.69
CA TYR A 50 2.45 -9.57 5.54
C TYR A 50 2.18 -8.59 6.68
N ARG A 51 3.10 -7.62 6.85
CA ARG A 51 2.93 -6.49 7.75
C ARG A 51 3.57 -5.26 7.13
N ILE A 52 2.77 -4.21 6.95
CA ILE A 52 3.27 -2.90 6.53
C ILE A 52 3.67 -2.17 7.81
N THR A 53 4.97 -2.00 8.03
CA THR A 53 5.51 -1.36 9.24
C THR A 53 5.67 0.14 9.10
N ASN A 54 5.77 0.64 7.87
CA ASN A 54 5.83 2.07 7.56
C ASN A 54 5.22 2.28 6.16
N SER A 55 4.43 3.33 6.00
CA SER A 55 3.92 3.82 4.73
C SER A 55 3.91 5.35 4.81
N ARG A 56 4.76 6.00 4.02
CA ARG A 56 4.82 7.46 3.93
C ARG A 56 4.36 7.87 2.53
N PHE A 57 3.46 8.84 2.48
CA PHE A 57 3.05 9.50 1.25
C PHE A 57 3.74 10.85 1.24
N GLU A 58 4.64 11.05 0.29
CA GLU A 58 5.37 12.30 0.07
C GLU A 58 4.78 13.00 -1.16
N GLN A 59 4.88 14.33 -1.18
CA GLN A 59 4.44 15.20 -2.28
C GLN A 59 5.66 15.84 -2.93
#